data_AF-A0A6J4QKT0-F1
#
_entry.id   AF-A0A6J4QKT0-F1
#
_cell.length_a   1.000
_cell.length_b   1.000
_cell.length_c   1.000
_cell.angle_alpha   90.00
_cell.angle_beta   90.00
_cell.angle_gamma   90.00
#
_symmetry.space_group_name_H-M   'P 1'
#
loop_
_entity.id
_entity.type
_entity.pdbx_description
1 polymer ?
#
loop_
_entity_poly.entity_id
_entity_poly.type
_entity_poly.pdbx_seq_one_letter_code
_entity_poly.pdbx_strand_id
1 'polypeptide(L)'
;MYAGYRVVDGQVHAWDASPQNQAGPAGERFAAGLLARHRELDGTAGTLADVERVTAEGLERDVFGAGHVDRAVLQPVLLGDLFVLGFSPVTWHAELAAPAPERFVLSGELDPDAGQAGARGIAARVRRNDLRGLTFCESRRPGGRTPLAEPWLRRVLAR
;
A
#
# COMPACT_ATOMS: atom_id res chain seq x y z
N MET A 1 5.62 35.21 -9.92
CA MET A 1 5.90 33.77 -9.95
C MET A 1 4.54 33.09 -10.02
N TYR A 2 4.18 32.47 -11.15
CA TYR A 2 2.95 31.66 -11.17
C TYR A 2 3.17 30.56 -10.13
N ALA A 3 2.26 30.44 -9.16
CA ALA A 3 2.30 29.35 -8.21
C ALA A 3 2.19 28.05 -9.02
N GLY A 4 3.27 27.27 -9.07
CA GLY A 4 3.30 25.99 -9.76
C GLY A 4 2.22 25.07 -9.21
N TYR A 5 1.62 24.25 -10.07
CA TYR A 5 0.72 23.19 -9.64
C TYR A 5 1.52 22.17 -8.80
N ARG A 6 0.86 21.55 -7.82
CA ARG A 6 1.41 20.40 -7.09
C ARG A 6 0.99 19.11 -7.76
N VAL A 7 1.93 18.20 -7.96
CA VAL A 7 1.72 16.85 -8.46
C VAL A 7 1.59 15.90 -7.27
N VAL A 8 0.46 15.22 -7.17
CA VAL A 8 0.23 14.21 -6.13
C VAL A 8 0.03 12.86 -6.81
N ASP A 9 0.87 11.88 -6.45
CA ASP A 9 0.62 10.50 -6.80
C ASP A 9 -0.40 9.91 -5.80
N GLY A 10 -1.57 9.58 -6.33
CA GLY A 10 -2.70 9.09 -5.53
C GLY A 10 -2.57 7.63 -5.09
N GLN A 11 -1.58 6.89 -5.60
CA GLN A 11 -1.42 5.47 -5.31
C GLN A 11 0.04 5.02 -5.43
N VAL A 12 0.71 4.91 -4.29
CA VAL A 12 2.06 4.36 -4.16
C VAL A 12 2.06 3.23 -3.14
N HIS A 13 2.90 2.23 -3.36
CA HIS A 13 3.05 1.08 -2.48
C HIS A 13 4.53 0.89 -2.15
N ALA A 14 4.87 0.81 -0.86
CA ALA A 14 6.12 0.19 -0.42
C ALA A 14 5.82 -1.26 -0.07
N TRP A 15 6.46 -2.22 -0.73
CA TRP A 15 6.16 -3.64 -0.59
C TRP A 15 7.38 -4.51 -0.37
N ASP A 16 7.14 -5.73 0.09
CA ASP A 16 8.12 -6.81 0.20
C ASP A 16 7.57 -8.13 -0.32
N ALA A 17 8.04 -8.54 -1.48
CA ALA A 17 7.76 -9.82 -2.12
C ALA A 17 8.91 -10.82 -1.96
N SER A 18 9.92 -10.53 -1.11
CA SER A 18 11.11 -11.36 -0.97
C SER A 18 10.77 -12.80 -0.55
N PRO A 19 11.60 -13.79 -0.88
CA PRO A 19 11.37 -15.18 -0.51
C PRO A 19 11.10 -15.39 0.98
N GLN A 20 11.72 -14.60 1.85
CA GLN A 20 11.55 -14.68 3.31
C GLN A 20 10.18 -14.19 3.77
N ASN A 21 9.52 -13.33 2.99
CA ASN A 21 8.18 -12.85 3.29
C ASN A 21 7.07 -13.74 2.70
N GLN A 22 7.39 -14.73 1.86
CA GLN A 22 6.38 -15.57 1.21
C GLN A 22 5.88 -16.67 2.16
N ALA A 23 4.56 -16.75 2.38
CA ALA A 23 3.95 -17.70 3.32
C ALA A 23 3.86 -19.14 2.79
N GLY A 24 4.18 -19.35 1.50
CA GLY A 24 4.18 -20.67 0.87
C GLY A 24 3.98 -20.58 -0.66
N PRO A 25 3.66 -21.70 -1.33
CA PRO A 25 3.64 -21.78 -2.78
C PRO A 25 2.70 -20.79 -3.49
N ALA A 26 1.63 -20.35 -2.80
CA ALA A 26 0.74 -19.34 -3.35
C ALA A 26 1.37 -17.94 -3.38
N GLY A 27 2.13 -17.58 -2.34
CA GLY A 27 2.90 -16.33 -2.27
C GLY A 27 4.05 -16.32 -3.27
N GLU A 28 4.78 -17.45 -3.39
CA GLU A 28 5.82 -17.64 -4.41
C GLU A 28 5.29 -17.38 -5.82
N ARG A 29 4.14 -17.96 -6.18
CA ARG A 29 3.52 -17.74 -7.49
C ARG A 29 3.07 -16.29 -7.70
N PHE A 30 2.56 -15.64 -6.66
CA PHE A 30 2.18 -14.23 -6.74
C PHE A 30 3.41 -13.35 -6.99
N ALA A 31 4.47 -13.53 -6.20
CA ALA A 31 5.71 -12.77 -6.33
C ALA A 31 6.33 -12.99 -7.73
N ALA A 32 6.43 -14.24 -8.19
CA ALA A 32 6.93 -14.55 -9.52
C ALA A 32 6.12 -13.87 -10.64
N GLY A 33 4.79 -13.86 -10.53
CA GLY A 33 3.91 -13.18 -11.49
C GLY A 33 4.06 -11.66 -11.48
N LEU A 34 4.16 -11.06 -10.29
CA LEU A 34 4.41 -9.61 -10.13
C LEU A 34 5.74 -9.23 -10.80
N LEU A 35 6.80 -9.97 -10.52
CA LEU A 35 8.15 -9.76 -11.07
C LEU A 35 8.19 -9.94 -12.58
N ALA A 36 7.50 -10.95 -13.11
CA ALA A 36 7.37 -11.15 -14.55
C ALA A 36 6.67 -9.95 -15.20
N ARG A 37 5.59 -9.43 -14.59
CA ARG A 37 4.87 -8.27 -15.12
C ARG A 37 5.71 -6.99 -15.10
N HIS A 38 6.50 -6.75 -14.07
CA HIS A 38 7.44 -5.61 -14.04
C HIS A 38 8.41 -5.66 -15.22
N ARG A 39 9.02 -6.82 -15.48
CA ARG A 39 9.93 -7.00 -16.63
C ARG A 39 9.25 -6.76 -17.98
N GLU A 40 8.00 -7.21 -18.12
CA GLU A 40 7.21 -7.00 -19.34
C GLU A 40 6.93 -5.51 -19.60
N LEU A 41 6.67 -4.73 -18.55
CA LEU A 41 6.27 -3.32 -18.66
C LEU A 41 7.47 -2.37 -18.73
N ASP A 42 8.49 -2.59 -17.90
CA ASP A 42 9.61 -1.67 -17.76
C ASP A 42 10.63 -1.84 -18.88
N GLY A 43 10.57 -2.94 -19.64
CA GLY A 43 11.49 -3.25 -20.74
C GLY A 43 12.96 -3.38 -20.32
N THR A 44 13.24 -3.28 -19.03
CA THR A 44 14.57 -3.30 -18.44
C THR A 44 14.80 -4.61 -17.69
N ALA A 45 16.02 -5.14 -17.82
CA ALA A 45 16.48 -6.34 -17.13
C ALA A 45 16.90 -6.03 -15.68
N GLY A 46 16.08 -5.28 -14.94
CA GLY A 46 16.30 -5.07 -13.51
C GLY A 46 16.48 -6.41 -12.81
N THR A 47 17.36 -6.45 -11.80
CA THR A 47 17.58 -7.68 -11.05
C THR A 47 16.34 -8.01 -10.22
N LEU A 48 16.15 -9.27 -9.85
CA LEU A 48 15.04 -9.67 -8.94
C LEU A 48 15.04 -8.83 -7.66
N ALA A 49 16.23 -8.51 -7.15
CA ALA A 49 16.42 -7.71 -5.95
C ALA A 49 15.86 -6.28 -6.09
N ASP A 50 15.85 -5.72 -7.29
CA ASP A 50 15.42 -4.33 -7.53
C ASP A 50 13.89 -4.17 -7.49
N VAL A 51 13.15 -5.25 -7.75
CA VAL A 51 11.68 -5.24 -7.90
C VAL A 51 10.96 -6.10 -6.86
N GLU A 52 11.67 -7.00 -6.17
CA GLU A 52 11.10 -7.77 -5.07
C GLU A 52 10.71 -6.89 -3.88
N ARG A 53 11.38 -5.75 -3.69
CA ARG A 53 11.13 -4.83 -2.58
C ARG A 53 11.14 -3.40 -3.06
N VAL A 54 10.15 -2.62 -2.62
CA VAL A 54 10.15 -1.16 -2.78
C VAL A 54 10.47 -0.53 -1.42
N THR A 55 11.65 0.09 -1.35
CA THR A 55 12.19 0.73 -0.14
C THR A 55 11.96 2.24 -0.17
N ALA A 56 12.23 2.92 0.95
CA ALA A 56 12.22 4.38 1.02
C ALA A 56 13.15 5.02 -0.02
N GLU A 57 14.34 4.43 -0.21
CA GLU A 57 15.34 4.89 -1.19
C GLU A 57 14.85 4.70 -2.62
N GLY A 58 14.18 3.58 -2.91
CA GLY A 58 13.54 3.34 -4.20
C GLY A 58 12.45 4.38 -4.51
N LEU A 59 11.59 4.66 -3.53
CA LEU A 59 10.56 5.70 -3.67
C LEU A 59 11.16 7.10 -3.87
N GLU A 60 12.21 7.44 -3.11
CA GLU A 60 12.92 8.72 -3.28
C GLU A 60 13.50 8.86 -4.68
N ARG A 61 14.14 7.81 -5.19
CA ARG A 61 14.71 7.79 -6.55
C ARG A 61 13.64 7.88 -7.63
N ASP A 62 12.63 7.01 -7.55
CA ASP A 62 11.73 6.75 -8.68
C ASP A 62 10.51 7.67 -8.67
N VAL A 63 9.89 7.88 -7.51
CA VAL A 63 8.65 8.68 -7.37
C VAL A 63 8.98 10.16 -7.24
N PHE A 64 9.84 10.53 -6.30
CA PHE A 64 10.14 11.94 -6.02
C PHE A 64 11.22 12.50 -6.96
N GLY A 65 12.29 11.74 -7.20
CA GLY A 65 13.41 12.14 -8.04
C GLY A 65 13.05 12.15 -9.53
N ALA A 66 12.88 10.97 -10.12
CA ALA A 66 12.60 10.81 -11.55
C ALA A 66 11.14 11.10 -11.91
N GLY A 67 10.20 10.75 -11.03
CA GLY A 67 8.76 10.96 -11.25
C GLY A 67 8.28 12.40 -11.01
N HIS A 68 9.11 13.25 -10.38
CA HIS A 68 8.80 14.65 -10.09
C HIS A 68 7.48 14.83 -9.31
N VAL A 69 7.14 13.88 -8.43
CA VAL A 69 5.96 13.94 -7.57
C VAL A 69 6.25 14.79 -6.33
N ASP A 70 5.35 15.70 -5.95
CA ASP A 70 5.50 16.51 -4.74
C ASP A 70 5.02 15.78 -3.48
N ARG A 71 3.97 14.96 -3.61
CA ARG A 71 3.44 14.10 -2.53
C ARG A 71 2.92 12.77 -3.05
N ALA A 72 3.09 11.72 -2.26
CA ALA A 72 2.61 10.39 -2.57
C ALA A 72 1.65 9.86 -1.50
N VAL A 73 0.57 9.18 -1.92
CA VAL A 73 -0.33 8.45 -1.02
C VAL A 73 0.13 7.00 -0.90
N LEU A 74 0.62 6.61 0.26
CA LEU A 74 0.97 5.22 0.57
C LEU A 74 -0.31 4.43 0.88
N GLN A 75 -0.64 3.49 -0.02
CA GLN A 75 -1.82 2.64 0.11
C GLN A 75 -1.42 1.21 0.48
N PRO A 76 -2.02 0.62 1.52
CA PRO A 76 -1.68 -0.73 1.95
C PRO A 76 -2.21 -1.80 0.99
N VAL A 77 -1.54 -2.94 0.99
CA VAL A 77 -1.98 -4.19 0.37
C VAL A 77 -1.54 -5.33 1.32
N LEU A 78 -2.49 -6.00 1.96
CA LEU A 78 -2.18 -6.98 3.01
C LEU A 78 -1.74 -8.33 2.44
N LEU A 79 -2.66 -9.03 1.75
CA LEU A 79 -2.43 -10.37 1.21
C LEU A 79 -1.82 -11.34 2.26
N GLY A 80 -2.36 -11.32 3.49
CA GLY A 80 -1.81 -12.06 4.63
C GLY A 80 -1.77 -13.59 4.43
N ASP A 81 -2.62 -14.15 3.57
CA ASP A 81 -2.54 -15.57 3.19
C ASP A 81 -1.34 -15.90 2.29
N LEU A 82 -0.73 -14.87 1.68
CA LEU A 82 0.37 -15.00 0.73
C LEU A 82 1.70 -14.54 1.34
N PHE A 83 1.67 -13.63 2.32
CA PHE A 83 2.87 -13.02 2.90
C PHE A 83 2.86 -12.97 4.42
N VAL A 84 3.92 -13.45 5.06
CA VAL A 84 4.00 -13.63 6.52
C VAL A 84 4.01 -12.32 7.30
N LEU A 85 4.59 -11.26 6.74
CA LEU A 85 4.60 -9.90 7.32
C LEU A 85 3.57 -8.98 6.64
N GLY A 86 2.76 -9.52 5.72
CA GLY A 86 1.97 -8.74 4.77
C GLY A 86 2.81 -8.25 3.59
N PHE A 87 2.15 -7.98 2.46
CA PHE A 87 2.82 -7.53 1.23
C PHE A 87 3.25 -6.06 1.30
N SER A 88 2.37 -5.19 1.81
CA SER A 88 2.53 -3.74 1.91
C SER A 88 1.70 -3.23 3.10
N PRO A 89 2.08 -3.55 4.35
CA PRO A 89 1.29 -3.23 5.54
C PRO A 89 1.38 -1.74 5.94
N VAL A 90 0.30 -1.20 6.50
CA VAL A 90 0.22 0.20 6.98
C VAL A 90 1.31 0.56 7.98
N THR A 91 1.73 -0.40 8.82
CA THR A 91 2.78 -0.16 9.83
C THR A 91 4.11 0.18 9.19
N TRP A 92 4.47 -0.48 8.09
CA TRP A 92 5.69 -0.16 7.35
C TRP A 92 5.57 1.18 6.65
N HIS A 93 4.40 1.54 6.14
CA HIS A 93 4.19 2.87 5.55
C HIS A 93 4.37 3.98 6.58
N ALA A 94 3.87 3.78 7.80
CA ALA A 94 4.07 4.72 8.90
C ALA A 94 5.56 4.87 9.27
N GLU A 95 6.30 3.77 9.34
CA GLU A 95 7.74 3.79 9.60
C GLU A 95 8.52 4.47 8.47
N LEU A 96 8.19 4.16 7.21
CA LEU A 96 8.82 4.73 6.02
C LEU A 96 8.55 6.22 5.87
N ALA A 97 7.35 6.68 6.20
CA ALA A 97 6.95 8.08 6.07
C ALA A 97 7.46 8.95 7.22
N ALA A 98 7.80 8.38 8.38
CA ALA A 98 8.18 9.13 9.58
C ALA A 98 9.34 10.13 9.37
N PRO A 99 10.38 9.86 8.55
CA PRO A 99 11.46 10.81 8.28
C PRO A 99 11.06 11.97 7.35
N ALA A 100 9.99 11.83 6.56
CA ALA A 100 9.54 12.82 5.57
C ALA A 100 8.00 12.94 5.52
N PRO A 101 7.33 13.30 6.63
CA PRO A 101 5.87 13.33 6.73
C PRO A 101 5.22 14.38 5.82
N GLU A 102 5.98 15.34 5.30
CA GLU A 102 5.54 16.30 4.31
C GLU A 102 5.49 15.75 2.88
N ARG A 103 6.11 14.60 2.61
CA ARG A 103 6.11 13.96 1.29
C ARG A 103 5.07 12.86 1.16
N PHE A 104 4.68 12.26 2.28
CA PHE A 104 3.77 11.12 2.28
C PHE A 104 2.42 11.44 2.92
N VAL A 105 1.39 10.79 2.39
CA VAL A 105 0.05 10.71 2.99
C VAL A 105 -0.27 9.24 3.18
N LEU A 106 -0.76 8.85 4.36
CA LEU A 106 -1.03 7.45 4.66
C LEU A 106 -2.52 7.12 4.47
N SER A 107 -2.80 6.02 3.78
CA SER A 107 -4.11 5.37 3.80
C SER A 107 -4.11 4.21 4.79
N GLY A 108 -5.21 4.05 5.51
CA GLY A 108 -5.48 2.84 6.28
C GLY A 108 -6.05 1.72 5.43
N GLU A 109 -6.44 0.65 6.10
CA GLU A 109 -7.05 -0.52 5.47
C GLU A 109 -8.34 -0.96 6.17
N LEU A 110 -9.25 -1.51 5.36
CA LEU A 110 -10.41 -2.27 5.78
C LEU A 110 -10.48 -3.55 4.94
N ASP A 111 -10.70 -4.69 5.60
CA ASP A 111 -10.98 -5.94 4.89
C ASP A 111 -12.49 -5.98 4.51
N PRO A 112 -12.84 -6.03 3.21
CA PRO A 112 -14.23 -6.09 2.79
C PRO A 112 -14.96 -7.37 3.22
N ASP A 113 -14.25 -8.45 3.56
CA ASP A 113 -14.84 -9.69 4.08
C ASP A 113 -15.08 -9.65 5.60
N ALA A 114 -14.35 -8.79 6.33
CA ALA A 114 -14.47 -8.67 7.78
C ALA A 114 -15.65 -7.78 8.22
N GLY A 115 -16.23 -7.01 7.29
CA GLY A 115 -17.36 -6.10 7.54
C GLY A 115 -17.14 -5.17 8.74
N GLN A 116 -18.22 -4.94 9.51
CA GLN A 116 -18.16 -4.05 10.69
C GLN A 116 -17.14 -4.51 11.75
N ALA A 117 -16.87 -5.81 11.87
CA ALA A 117 -15.90 -6.31 12.84
C ALA A 117 -14.47 -5.88 12.48
N GLY A 118 -14.11 -5.87 11.19
CA GLY A 118 -12.82 -5.39 10.69
C GLY A 118 -12.58 -3.89 10.92
N ALA A 119 -13.64 -3.10 11.04
CA ALA A 119 -13.55 -1.68 11.35
C ALA A 119 -13.34 -1.38 12.85
N ARG A 120 -13.35 -2.39 13.73
CA ARG A 120 -13.09 -2.16 15.17
C ARG A 120 -11.71 -1.53 15.35
N GLY A 121 -11.65 -0.50 16.18
CA GLY A 121 -10.42 0.24 16.47
C GLY A 121 -9.92 1.17 15.34
N ILE A 122 -10.63 1.30 14.20
CA ILE A 122 -10.15 2.12 13.09
C ILE A 122 -9.89 3.57 13.48
N ALA A 123 -10.75 4.18 14.31
CA ALA A 123 -10.57 5.55 14.78
C ALA A 123 -9.28 5.74 15.59
N ALA A 124 -8.86 4.73 16.35
CA ALA A 124 -7.59 4.77 17.06
C ALA A 124 -6.40 4.63 16.10
N ARG A 125 -6.50 3.77 15.09
CA ARG A 125 -5.47 3.64 14.04
C ARG A 125 -5.32 4.92 13.21
N VAL A 126 -6.44 5.53 12.81
CA VAL A 126 -6.48 6.81 12.09
C VAL A 126 -5.75 7.89 12.88
N ARG A 127 -6.07 8.06 14.16
CA ARG A 127 -5.38 9.04 15.01
C ARG A 127 -3.91 8.74 15.24
N ARG A 128 -3.55 7.47 15.44
CA ARG A 128 -2.18 7.05 15.74
C ARG A 128 -1.23 7.35 14.58
N ASN A 129 -1.67 7.10 13.34
CA ASN A 129 -0.82 7.19 12.15
C ASN A 129 -1.21 8.36 11.22
N ASP A 130 -2.05 9.29 11.69
CA ASP A 130 -2.61 10.39 10.89
C ASP A 130 -3.15 9.98 9.51
N LEU A 131 -3.91 8.87 9.48
CA LEU A 131 -4.42 8.31 8.21
C LEU A 131 -5.42 9.28 7.57
N ARG A 132 -5.24 9.57 6.27
CA ARG A 132 -6.08 10.49 5.49
C ARG A 132 -6.97 9.79 4.47
N GLY A 133 -6.88 8.47 4.40
CA GLY A 133 -7.71 7.63 3.54
C GLY A 133 -7.93 6.26 4.15
N LEU A 134 -8.85 5.50 3.56
CA LEU A 134 -9.03 4.07 3.80
C LEU A 134 -9.04 3.36 2.46
N THR A 135 -8.26 2.30 2.35
CA THR A 135 -8.22 1.39 1.21
C THR A 135 -8.92 0.10 1.59
N PHE A 136 -9.75 -0.46 0.70
CA PHE A 136 -10.25 -1.81 0.89
C PHE A 136 -9.17 -2.80 0.45
N CYS A 137 -8.65 -3.56 1.41
CA CYS A 137 -7.53 -4.47 1.20
C CYS A 137 -7.97 -5.86 1.64
N GLU A 138 -7.99 -6.79 0.70
CA GLU A 138 -8.36 -8.17 1.00
C GLU A 138 -7.18 -8.90 1.65
N SER A 139 -7.49 -9.72 2.66
CA SER A 139 -6.53 -10.62 3.29
C SER A 139 -6.15 -11.79 2.39
N ARG A 140 -6.99 -12.09 1.39
CA ARG A 140 -6.90 -13.21 0.45
C ARG A 140 -7.19 -12.75 -0.99
N ARG A 141 -7.11 -13.67 -1.96
CA ARG A 141 -7.40 -13.37 -3.38
C ARG A 141 -8.75 -12.65 -3.56
N PRO A 142 -8.89 -11.79 -4.60
CA PRO A 142 -10.06 -10.95 -4.73
C PRO A 142 -11.38 -11.69 -4.81
N GLY A 143 -12.31 -11.28 -3.97
CA GLY A 143 -13.63 -11.91 -3.83
C GLY A 143 -14.53 -11.25 -2.80
N GLY A 144 -13.97 -10.47 -1.88
CA GLY A 144 -14.73 -9.75 -0.87
C GLY A 144 -15.50 -8.59 -1.46
N ARG A 145 -16.72 -8.38 -0.98
CA ARG A 145 -17.61 -7.32 -1.48
C ARG A 145 -18.29 -6.61 -0.32
N THR A 146 -17.93 -5.35 -0.13
CA THR A 146 -18.62 -4.44 0.77
C THR A 146 -19.22 -3.30 -0.05
N PRO A 147 -20.57 -3.18 -0.13
CA PRO A 147 -21.19 -2.01 -0.74
C PRO A 147 -20.80 -0.71 -0.01
N LEU A 148 -20.47 0.35 -0.74
CA LEU A 148 -20.15 1.65 -0.13
C LEU A 148 -21.33 2.26 0.66
N ALA A 149 -22.56 1.77 0.40
CA ALA A 149 -23.77 2.19 1.07
C ALA A 149 -23.99 1.53 2.44
N GLU A 150 -23.15 0.59 2.85
CA GLU A 150 -23.27 -0.11 4.13
C GLU A 150 -23.38 0.89 5.32
N PRO A 151 -24.41 0.76 6.19
CA PRO A 151 -24.61 1.69 7.29
C PRO A 151 -23.41 1.79 8.25
N TRP A 152 -22.71 0.67 8.46
CA TRP A 152 -21.53 0.64 9.31
C TRP A 152 -20.36 1.41 8.68
N LEU A 153 -20.19 1.33 7.36
CA LEU A 153 -19.12 2.00 6.65
C LEU A 153 -19.33 3.51 6.64
N ARG A 154 -20.58 3.96 6.43
CA ARG A 154 -20.92 5.39 6.55
C ARG A 154 -20.54 5.95 7.92
N ARG A 155 -20.76 5.20 9.01
CA ARG A 155 -20.35 5.62 10.36
C ARG A 155 -18.83 5.65 10.56
N VAL A 156 -18.09 4.82 9.84
CA VAL A 156 -16.62 4.83 9.85
C VAL A 156 -16.08 6.04 9.08
N LEU A 157 -16.63 6.31 7.90
CA LEU A 157 -16.19 7.40 7.02
C LEU A 157 -16.63 8.79 7.48
N ALA A 158 -17.69 8.90 8.27
CA ALA A 158 -18.18 10.16 8.82
C ALA A 158 -17.41 10.66 10.06
N ARG A 159 -16.33 9.97 10.44
CA ARG A 159 -15.49 10.29 11.61
C ARG A 159 -14.12 10.75 11.17
#